data_AF-A0A1I4ZMB9-F1
#
_entry.id   AF-A0A1I4ZMB9-F1
#
_cell.length_a   1.000
_cell.length_b   1.000
_cell.length_c   1.000
_cell.angle_alpha   90.00
_cell.angle_beta   90.00
_cell.angle_gamma   90.00
#
_symmetry.space_group_name_H-M   'P 1'
#
loop_
_entity.id
_entity.type
_entity.pdbx_description
1 polymer ?
#
loop_
_entity_poly.entity_id
_entity_poly.type
_entity_poly.pdbx_seq_one_letter_code
_entity_poly.pdbx_strand_id
1 'polypeptide(L)'
;MKSRFLALALVLTMAASLVGCGNKAAEVTEEQTAVEETAAPETEQVEEPAEKTETEATETAGINLEDGVYQVDFNTDSSMFHVNEAMNGHGTLTVKDGQATVHISLVSKKVVNLYLGLAADAESDEANWLQPTEDEVTYEDGTTETVYGFDVPVASLDTEFDLALIGEKGVWYDHKVSVTNPVVEE
;
A
#
# COMPACT_ATOMS: atom_id res chain seq x y z
N MET A 1 51.92 -1.29 7.83
CA MET A 1 51.92 -2.65 8.42
C MET A 1 50.46 -3.10 8.44
N LYS A 2 49.98 -3.90 7.47
CA LYS A 2 49.90 -5.38 7.49
C LYS A 2 49.19 -5.84 8.77
N SER A 3 47.98 -6.39 8.73
CA SER A 3 47.65 -7.65 8.06
C SER A 3 46.15 -7.84 7.79
N ARG A 4 45.88 -8.48 6.65
CA ARG A 4 44.63 -9.16 6.27
C ARG A 4 44.42 -10.40 7.15
N PHE A 5 43.17 -10.72 7.49
CA PHE A 5 42.78 -12.08 7.86
C PHE A 5 41.52 -12.50 7.09
N LEU A 6 41.75 -13.38 6.10
CA LEU A 6 40.77 -14.29 5.54
C LEU A 6 40.47 -15.38 6.59
N ALA A 7 39.21 -15.77 6.73
CA ALA A 7 38.86 -17.12 7.17
C ALA A 7 37.55 -17.55 6.47
N LEU A 8 37.76 -18.42 5.48
CA LEU A 8 36.80 -19.18 4.70
C LEU A 8 36.36 -20.40 5.52
N ALA A 9 35.05 -20.66 5.64
CA ALA A 9 34.53 -21.94 6.11
C ALA A 9 33.30 -22.35 5.29
N LEU A 10 33.58 -23.17 4.28
CA LEU A 10 32.65 -23.94 3.47
C LEU A 10 32.21 -25.16 4.29
N VAL A 11 30.90 -25.38 4.48
CA VAL A 11 30.37 -26.68 4.93
C VAL A 11 29.25 -27.10 3.99
N LEU A 12 29.59 -28.10 3.18
CA LEU A 12 28.70 -28.86 2.31
C LEU A 12 28.26 -30.10 3.09
N THR A 13 26.95 -30.29 3.28
CA THR A 13 26.40 -31.54 3.81
C THR A 13 25.22 -31.99 2.95
N MET A 14 25.54 -32.90 2.03
CA MET A 14 24.62 -33.70 1.25
C MET A 14 24.50 -35.07 1.94
N ALA A 15 23.29 -35.50 2.29
CA ALA A 15 23.02 -36.86 2.73
C ALA A 15 21.75 -37.35 2.03
N ALA A 16 21.93 -38.34 1.15
CA ALA A 16 20.87 -39.09 0.50
C ALA A 16 20.66 -40.42 1.24
N SER A 17 19.41 -40.81 1.45
CA SER A 17 18.98 -42.17 1.79
C SER A 17 17.51 -42.31 1.40
N LEU A 18 17.21 -43.00 0.29
CA LEU A 18 16.87 -44.43 0.19
C LEU A 18 15.35 -44.71 0.33
N VAL A 19 14.75 -44.91 -0.84
CA VAL A 19 13.73 -45.92 -1.22
C VAL A 19 12.96 -46.60 -0.09
N GLY A 20 11.64 -46.41 -0.11
CA GLY A 20 10.66 -47.27 0.56
C GLY A 20 9.36 -47.35 -0.23
N CYS A 21 9.28 -48.28 -1.18
CA CYS A 21 8.01 -48.74 -1.77
C CYS A 21 7.64 -50.07 -1.15
N GLY A 22 6.41 -50.21 -0.66
CA GLY A 22 5.88 -51.48 -0.18
C GLY A 22 4.37 -51.44 0.02
N ASN A 23 3.61 -51.88 -0.98
CA ASN A 23 2.46 -52.78 -0.78
C ASN A 23 1.98 -53.45 -2.07
N LYS A 24 2.58 -54.61 -2.33
CA LYS A 24 2.00 -55.92 -2.73
C LYS A 24 0.57 -56.01 -3.33
N ALA A 25 0.51 -56.36 -4.61
CA ALA A 25 -0.38 -57.39 -5.23
C ALA A 25 0.09 -57.58 -6.70
N ALA A 26 0.77 -58.68 -7.05
CA ALA A 26 0.22 -59.93 -7.64
C ALA A 26 0.27 -59.95 -9.18
N GLU A 27 1.26 -60.72 -9.68
CA GLU A 27 1.36 -61.56 -10.89
C GLU A 27 0.88 -61.13 -12.31
N VAL A 28 1.85 -61.21 -13.24
CA VAL A 28 1.88 -62.05 -14.48
C VAL A 28 1.02 -61.61 -15.68
N THR A 29 1.66 -61.19 -16.78
CA THR A 29 1.95 -61.97 -18.01
C THR A 29 2.33 -61.03 -19.17
N GLU A 30 3.35 -61.42 -19.93
CA GLU A 30 3.72 -60.87 -21.23
C GLU A 30 2.60 -61.05 -22.26
N GLU A 31 2.37 -60.09 -23.17
CA GLU A 31 2.43 -60.37 -24.61
C GLU A 31 2.41 -59.10 -25.45
N GLN A 32 3.08 -59.23 -26.59
CA GLN A 32 3.29 -58.27 -27.66
C GLN A 32 1.96 -57.92 -28.36
N THR A 33 1.88 -56.74 -28.98
CA THR A 33 1.74 -56.58 -30.46
C THR A 33 1.24 -55.17 -30.84
N ALA A 34 1.96 -54.65 -31.84
CA ALA A 34 1.78 -53.54 -32.77
C ALA A 34 0.42 -52.81 -32.96
N VAL A 35 0.55 -51.48 -33.01
CA VAL A 35 0.12 -50.48 -34.05
C VAL A 35 -1.36 -50.40 -34.47
N GLU A 36 -1.96 -49.22 -34.21
CA GLU A 36 -2.72 -48.35 -35.16
C GLU A 36 -3.05 -47.03 -34.41
N GLU A 37 -2.46 -45.90 -34.77
CA GLU A 37 -3.00 -44.85 -35.66
C GLU A 37 -4.43 -44.39 -35.30
N THR A 38 -4.59 -43.25 -34.64
CA THR A 38 -5.63 -42.26 -35.00
C THR A 38 -5.27 -40.87 -34.50
N ALA A 39 -5.55 -39.90 -35.37
CA ALA A 39 -5.18 -38.49 -35.33
C ALA A 39 -5.83 -37.64 -34.20
N ALA A 40 -5.16 -36.53 -33.90
CA ALA A 40 -5.72 -35.33 -33.28
C ALA A 40 -6.83 -34.72 -34.17
N PRO A 41 -7.69 -33.82 -33.65
CA PRO A 41 -7.26 -32.41 -33.56
C PRO A 41 -7.88 -31.55 -32.42
N GLU A 42 -7.16 -30.46 -32.09
CA GLU A 42 -7.59 -29.05 -31.96
C GLU A 42 -8.74 -28.68 -30.98
N THR A 43 -8.41 -27.98 -29.89
CA THR A 43 -8.60 -26.51 -29.68
C THR A 43 -10.05 -26.02 -29.81
N GLU A 44 -10.70 -25.80 -28.67
CA GLU A 44 -11.84 -24.90 -28.56
C GLU A 44 -11.52 -23.79 -27.55
N GLN A 45 -11.37 -22.57 -28.08
CA GLN A 45 -11.49 -21.32 -27.36
C GLN A 45 -12.94 -21.17 -26.89
N VAL A 46 -13.12 -20.93 -25.59
CA VAL A 46 -14.38 -20.39 -25.06
C VAL A 46 -14.09 -18.96 -24.66
N GLU A 47 -14.50 -18.03 -25.52
CA GLU A 47 -14.57 -16.60 -25.24
C GLU A 47 -15.70 -16.37 -24.23
N GLU A 48 -15.34 -15.97 -23.02
CA GLU A 48 -16.27 -15.43 -22.03
C GLU A 48 -16.47 -13.92 -22.31
N PRO A 49 -17.70 -13.40 -22.31
CA PRO A 49 -17.94 -12.00 -22.64
C PRO A 49 -17.39 -11.11 -21.54
N ALA A 50 -16.44 -10.24 -21.91
CA ALA A 50 -16.00 -9.14 -21.06
C ALA A 50 -17.20 -8.23 -20.76
N GLU A 51 -17.71 -8.35 -19.54
CA GLU A 51 -18.66 -7.42 -18.94
C GLU A 51 -17.97 -6.05 -18.88
N LYS A 52 -18.41 -5.16 -19.77
CA LYS A 52 -18.04 -3.74 -19.76
C LYS A 52 -18.64 -3.14 -18.49
N THR A 53 -17.87 -3.14 -17.41
CA THR A 53 -18.12 -2.23 -16.29
C THR A 53 -17.87 -0.82 -16.83
N GLU A 54 -18.94 -0.13 -17.19
CA GLU A 54 -18.95 1.33 -17.27
C GLU A 54 -18.51 1.82 -15.89
N THR A 55 -17.23 2.17 -15.77
CA THR A 55 -16.75 3.04 -14.71
C THR A 55 -17.50 4.34 -14.90
N GLU A 56 -18.49 4.60 -14.05
CA GLU A 56 -19.05 5.94 -13.90
C GLU A 56 -17.85 6.87 -13.73
N ALA A 57 -17.62 7.73 -14.72
CA ALA A 57 -16.78 8.89 -14.53
C ALA A 57 -17.50 9.75 -13.50
N THR A 58 -17.19 9.53 -12.23
CA THR A 58 -17.45 10.48 -11.17
C THR A 58 -16.88 11.80 -11.67
N GLU A 59 -17.75 12.75 -12.00
CA GLU A 59 -17.35 14.13 -12.16
C GLU A 59 -16.60 14.48 -10.88
N THR A 60 -15.28 14.55 -10.96
CA THR A 60 -14.45 14.99 -9.84
C THR A 60 -14.87 16.42 -9.58
N ALA A 61 -15.66 16.63 -8.53
CA ALA A 61 -15.95 17.95 -8.01
C ALA A 61 -14.58 18.57 -7.69
N GLY A 62 -14.10 19.44 -8.56
CA GLY A 62 -12.78 20.03 -8.42
C GLY A 62 -12.70 20.91 -7.17
N ILE A 63 -11.49 21.19 -6.73
CA ILE A 63 -11.23 22.14 -5.65
C ILE A 63 -11.76 23.52 -6.07
N ASN A 64 -12.88 23.92 -5.49
CA ASN A 64 -13.51 25.22 -5.71
C ASN A 64 -13.13 26.21 -4.61
N LEU A 65 -11.82 26.37 -4.41
CA LEU A 65 -11.22 27.35 -3.50
C LEU A 65 -10.26 28.24 -4.29
N GLU A 66 -10.10 29.48 -3.84
CA GLU A 66 -9.05 30.35 -4.37
C GLU A 66 -7.67 29.86 -3.92
N ASP A 67 -6.63 30.32 -4.60
CA ASP A 67 -5.25 30.05 -4.16
C ASP A 67 -5.03 30.63 -2.76
N GLY A 68 -4.54 29.82 -1.83
CA GLY A 68 -4.45 30.18 -0.43
C GLY A 68 -4.06 29.03 0.48
N VAL A 69 -4.00 29.33 1.77
CA VAL A 69 -3.74 28.37 2.85
C VAL A 69 -4.95 28.34 3.76
N TYR A 70 -5.41 27.14 4.10
CA TYR A 70 -6.63 26.90 4.86
C TYR A 70 -6.36 25.87 5.95
N GLN A 71 -6.87 26.13 7.14
CA GLN A 71 -7.07 25.11 8.15
C GLN A 71 -8.25 24.23 7.71
N VAL A 72 -8.10 22.91 7.81
CA VAL A 72 -9.14 21.94 7.44
C VAL A 72 -9.29 20.86 8.49
N ASP A 73 -10.47 20.26 8.53
CA ASP A 73 -10.68 19.01 9.28
C ASP A 73 -10.22 17.83 8.42
N PHE A 74 -9.34 16.99 8.98
CA PHE A 74 -8.91 15.74 8.35
C PHE A 74 -9.56 14.55 9.08
N ASN A 75 -10.62 14.01 8.49
CA ASN A 75 -11.39 12.93 9.09
C ASN A 75 -10.87 11.58 8.62
N THR A 76 -10.84 10.61 9.54
CA THR A 76 -10.46 9.22 9.25
C THR A 76 -11.44 8.25 9.90
N ASP A 77 -11.52 7.04 9.37
CA ASP A 77 -12.33 5.95 9.92
C ASP A 77 -11.68 5.21 11.10
N SER A 78 -10.49 5.65 11.56
CA SER A 78 -9.68 4.92 12.54
C SER A 78 -9.09 5.85 13.58
N SER A 79 -9.34 5.55 14.86
CA SER A 79 -8.72 6.28 15.97
C SER A 79 -7.20 6.11 16.07
N MET A 80 -6.60 5.18 15.33
CA MET A 80 -5.15 5.00 15.30
C MET A 80 -4.46 5.85 14.23
N PHE A 81 -5.23 6.40 13.28
CA PHE A 81 -4.73 7.24 12.20
C PHE A 81 -5.44 8.58 12.28
N HIS A 82 -4.84 9.53 13.00
CA HIS A 82 -5.41 10.86 13.17
C HIS A 82 -4.29 11.90 13.28
N VAL A 83 -4.68 13.14 13.01
CA VAL A 83 -3.83 14.31 13.19
C VAL A 83 -3.51 14.48 14.67
N ASN A 84 -2.29 14.94 14.96
CA ASN A 84 -1.81 15.21 16.30
C ASN A 84 -2.72 16.19 17.06
N GLU A 85 -2.95 15.93 18.35
CA GLU A 85 -3.75 16.76 19.23
C GLU A 85 -3.19 18.17 19.43
N ALA A 86 -1.88 18.37 19.31
CA ALA A 86 -1.24 19.69 19.32
C ALA A 86 -1.72 20.57 18.15
N MET A 87 -2.22 19.95 17.08
CA MET A 87 -2.81 20.63 15.92
C MET A 87 -4.34 20.74 16.02
N ASN A 88 -4.93 20.39 17.19
CA ASN A 88 -6.38 20.33 17.41
C ASN A 88 -7.14 19.44 16.41
N GLY A 89 -6.46 18.43 15.85
CA GLY A 89 -7.04 17.55 14.84
C GLY A 89 -7.14 18.14 13.43
N HIS A 90 -6.55 19.32 13.18
CA HIS A 90 -6.63 20.01 11.90
C HIS A 90 -5.37 19.84 11.05
N GLY A 91 -5.57 19.70 9.74
CA GLY A 91 -4.51 19.80 8.74
C GLY A 91 -4.43 21.19 8.13
N THR A 92 -3.36 21.45 7.38
CA THR A 92 -3.17 22.67 6.60
C THR A 92 -3.29 22.36 5.11
N LEU A 93 -4.36 22.82 4.48
CA LEU A 93 -4.60 22.69 3.05
C LEU A 93 -3.97 23.87 2.31
N THR A 94 -3.09 23.59 1.37
CA THR A 94 -2.58 24.58 0.41
C THR A 94 -3.28 24.39 -0.93
N VAL A 95 -3.91 25.45 -1.44
CA VAL A 95 -4.52 25.50 -2.77
C VAL A 95 -3.67 26.40 -3.66
N LYS A 96 -3.28 25.90 -4.83
CA LYS A 96 -2.50 26.65 -5.80
C LYS A 96 -2.74 26.14 -7.21
N ASP A 97 -3.03 27.05 -8.14
CA ASP A 97 -3.26 26.73 -9.55
C ASP A 97 -4.33 25.62 -9.73
N GLY A 98 -5.37 25.64 -8.88
CA GLY A 98 -6.45 24.64 -8.87
C GLY A 98 -6.08 23.24 -8.34
N GLN A 99 -4.85 23.07 -7.83
CA GLN A 99 -4.41 21.85 -7.13
C GLN A 99 -4.46 22.08 -5.62
N ALA A 100 -4.79 21.04 -4.86
CA ALA A 100 -4.78 21.11 -3.40
C ALA A 100 -4.00 19.96 -2.78
N THR A 101 -3.27 20.29 -1.72
CA THR A 101 -2.52 19.33 -0.90
C THR A 101 -2.78 19.65 0.55
N VAL A 102 -3.21 18.66 1.34
CA VAL A 102 -3.33 18.80 2.79
C VAL A 102 -2.06 18.27 3.44
N HIS A 103 -1.46 19.09 4.28
CA HIS A 103 -0.40 18.66 5.19
C HIS A 103 -1.02 18.22 6.52
N ILE A 104 -0.66 17.04 6.98
CA ILE A 104 -1.08 16.51 8.28
C ILE A 104 0.12 16.10 9.12
N SER A 105 0.20 16.55 10.37
CA SER A 105 1.18 16.05 11.35
C SER A 105 0.52 14.96 12.20
N LEU A 106 1.12 13.78 12.30
CA LEU A 106 0.56 12.65 13.03
C LEU A 106 1.00 12.62 14.50
N VAL A 107 0.42 11.72 15.28
CA VAL A 107 0.77 11.54 16.71
C VAL A 107 2.17 10.96 16.97
N SER A 108 2.81 10.35 15.97
CA SER A 108 4.12 9.72 16.14
C SER A 108 4.78 9.38 14.80
N LYS A 109 6.02 8.87 14.86
CA LYS A 109 6.75 8.34 13.69
C LYS A 109 6.39 6.90 13.30
N LYS A 110 5.33 6.32 13.87
CA LYS A 110 5.00 4.89 13.66
C LYS A 110 4.32 4.58 12.33
N VAL A 111 3.67 5.56 11.71
CA VAL A 111 3.18 5.48 10.33
C VAL A 111 4.35 5.88 9.44
N VAL A 112 4.91 4.92 8.72
CA VAL A 112 6.19 5.08 8.02
C VAL A 112 5.99 5.67 6.63
N ASN A 113 4.93 5.28 5.92
CA ASN A 113 4.52 5.88 4.64
C ASN A 113 2.99 5.86 4.51
N LEU A 114 2.49 6.66 3.57
CA LEU A 114 1.11 6.61 3.11
C LEU A 114 1.06 6.31 1.59
N TYR A 115 -0.09 5.85 1.11
CA TYR A 115 -0.35 5.63 -0.30
C TYR A 115 -1.75 6.11 -0.65
N LEU A 116 -1.86 7.01 -1.64
CA LEU A 116 -3.15 7.53 -2.11
C LEU A 116 -3.83 6.46 -2.98
N GLY A 117 -4.69 5.66 -2.36
CA GLY A 117 -5.31 4.48 -2.96
C GLY A 117 -5.44 3.33 -1.96
N LEU A 118 -5.64 2.12 -2.49
CA LEU A 118 -5.83 0.91 -1.69
C LEU A 118 -4.49 0.23 -1.33
N ALA A 119 -4.44 -0.40 -0.17
CA ALA A 119 -3.35 -1.19 0.37
C ALA A 119 -2.91 -2.32 -0.56
N ALA A 120 -3.85 -2.90 -1.30
CA ALA A 120 -3.58 -3.98 -2.26
C ALA A 120 -2.65 -3.56 -3.40
N ASP A 121 -2.64 -2.27 -3.77
CA ASP A 121 -1.85 -1.73 -4.86
C ASP A 121 -0.51 -1.15 -4.37
N ALA A 122 -0.50 -0.66 -3.12
CA ALA A 122 0.61 0.09 -2.54
C ALA A 122 1.96 -0.63 -2.65
N GLU A 123 2.05 -1.92 -2.33
CA GLU A 123 3.34 -2.66 -2.34
C GLU A 123 3.98 -2.72 -3.75
N SER A 124 3.15 -2.73 -4.80
CA SER A 124 3.62 -2.77 -6.18
C SER A 124 3.94 -1.39 -6.78
N ASP A 125 3.56 -0.32 -6.07
CA ASP A 125 3.62 1.06 -6.53
C ASP A 125 4.46 1.97 -5.60
N GLU A 126 5.63 1.46 -5.18
CA GLU A 126 6.55 2.13 -4.25
C GLU A 126 6.96 3.55 -4.68
N ALA A 127 7.00 3.80 -5.99
CA ALA A 127 7.34 5.12 -6.54
C ALA A 127 6.32 6.23 -6.17
N ASN A 128 5.09 5.84 -5.85
CA ASN A 128 4.00 6.76 -5.49
C ASN A 128 3.71 6.76 -3.97
N TRP A 129 4.57 6.16 -3.14
CA TRP A 129 4.46 6.28 -1.69
C TRP A 129 4.70 7.72 -1.26
N LEU A 130 3.76 8.25 -0.48
CA LEU A 130 3.90 9.54 0.19
C LEU A 130 4.95 9.38 1.31
N GLN A 131 6.07 10.06 1.13
CA GLN A 131 7.17 10.06 2.08
C GLN A 131 6.85 10.98 3.27
N PRO A 132 7.30 10.62 4.48
CA PRO A 132 7.07 11.46 5.66
C PRO A 132 7.94 12.72 5.64
N THR A 133 7.38 13.81 6.18
CA THR A 133 8.14 14.95 6.71
C THR A 133 8.45 14.73 8.18
N GLU A 134 9.39 15.49 8.74
CA GLU A 134 9.59 15.57 10.20
C GLU A 134 9.07 16.90 10.71
N ASP A 135 8.08 16.84 11.60
CA ASP A 135 7.43 18.03 12.15
C ASP A 135 7.72 18.11 13.65
N GLU A 136 8.00 19.32 14.15
CA GLU A 136 8.09 19.57 15.59
C GLU A 136 6.74 20.10 16.08
N VAL A 137 6.10 19.35 16.97
CA VAL A 137 4.84 19.75 17.62
C VAL A 137 5.10 20.18 19.06
N THR A 138 4.39 21.20 19.52
CA THR A 138 4.43 21.68 20.91
C THR A 138 3.07 21.48 21.56
N TYR A 139 3.02 20.72 22.65
CA TYR A 139 1.80 20.44 23.39
C TYR A 139 1.48 21.56 24.39
N GLU A 140 0.25 21.58 24.91
CA GLU A 140 -0.21 22.61 25.86
C GLU A 140 0.61 22.65 27.17
N ASP A 141 1.21 21.53 27.57
CA ASP A 141 2.08 21.45 28.75
C ASP A 141 3.50 22.00 28.51
N GLY A 142 3.78 22.45 27.29
CA GLY A 142 5.06 23.00 26.85
C GLY A 142 6.10 21.95 26.45
N THR A 143 5.73 20.66 26.41
CA THR A 143 6.60 19.62 25.85
C THR A 143 6.59 19.67 24.33
N THR A 144 7.68 19.19 23.73
CA THR A 144 7.87 19.16 22.28
C THR A 144 8.24 17.76 21.82
N GLU A 145 7.69 17.33 20.70
CA GLU A 145 8.03 16.06 20.06
C GLU A 145 8.25 16.24 18.57
N THR A 146 9.15 15.43 18.01
CA THR A 146 9.27 15.30 16.56
C THR A 146 8.42 14.13 16.09
N VAL A 147 7.43 14.41 15.25
CA VAL A 147 6.50 13.43 14.69
C VAL A 147 6.68 13.33 13.16
N TYR A 148 5.96 12.42 12.52
CA TYR A 148 5.89 12.40 11.06
C TYR A 148 4.67 13.16 10.57
N GLY A 149 4.89 13.97 9.54
CA GLY A 149 3.84 14.60 8.76
C GLY A 149 3.79 14.04 7.34
N PHE A 150 2.71 14.34 6.63
CA PHE A 150 2.50 13.90 5.24
C PHE A 150 1.76 14.95 4.43
N ASP A 151 2.22 15.13 3.20
CA ASP A 151 1.53 15.90 2.16
C ASP A 151 0.65 14.96 1.34
N VAL A 152 -0.67 15.10 1.49
CA VAL A 152 -1.67 14.27 0.80
C VAL A 152 -2.37 15.09 -0.29
N PRO A 153 -2.25 14.73 -1.58
CA PRO A 153 -3.01 15.37 -2.65
C PRO A 153 -4.52 15.21 -2.44
N VAL A 154 -5.29 16.29 -2.65
CA VAL A 154 -6.74 16.32 -2.46
C VAL A 154 -7.42 16.67 -3.77
N ALA A 155 -8.20 15.73 -4.31
CA ALA A 155 -8.93 15.94 -5.56
C ALA A 155 -10.25 16.71 -5.38
N SER A 156 -10.93 16.49 -4.25
CA SER A 156 -12.21 17.11 -3.88
C SER A 156 -12.29 17.27 -2.37
N LEU A 157 -12.97 18.32 -1.93
CA LEU A 157 -13.38 18.48 -0.54
C LEU A 157 -14.71 17.74 -0.28
N ASP A 158 -15.02 17.52 0.99
CA ASP A 158 -16.30 16.95 1.45
C ASP A 158 -16.66 15.60 0.83
N THR A 159 -15.64 14.87 0.37
CA THR A 159 -15.76 13.56 -0.28
C THR A 159 -14.72 12.62 0.32
N GLU A 160 -15.14 11.38 0.60
CA GLU A 160 -14.22 10.35 1.08
C GLU A 160 -13.34 9.82 -0.05
N PHE A 161 -12.08 9.53 0.26
CA PHE A 161 -11.14 8.87 -0.62
C PHE A 161 -10.31 7.82 0.12
N ASP A 162 -9.70 6.92 -0.64
CA ASP A 162 -8.85 5.86 -0.14
C ASP A 162 -7.45 6.38 0.17
N LEU A 163 -6.97 6.07 1.38
CA LEU A 163 -5.61 6.38 1.81
C LEU A 163 -5.09 5.21 2.65
N ALA A 164 -4.20 4.42 2.08
CA ALA A 164 -3.58 3.32 2.80
C ALA A 164 -2.39 3.82 3.63
N LEU A 165 -2.15 3.19 4.77
CA LEU A 165 -0.99 3.45 5.62
C LEU A 165 -0.17 2.19 5.86
N ILE A 166 1.14 2.34 5.99
CA ILE A 166 2.05 1.29 6.45
C ILE A 166 2.76 1.73 7.72
N GLY A 167 2.70 0.89 8.74
CA GLY A 167 3.46 1.09 9.97
C GLY A 167 4.77 0.30 10.01
N GLU A 168 5.47 0.38 11.14
CA GLU A 168 6.73 -0.34 11.41
C GLU A 168 6.64 -1.88 11.23
N LYS A 169 5.43 -2.43 11.25
CA LYS A 169 5.18 -3.87 11.04
C LYS A 169 5.21 -4.30 9.58
N GLY A 170 5.30 -3.36 8.63
CA GLY A 170 5.41 -3.66 7.21
C GLY A 170 4.11 -4.17 6.57
N VAL A 171 2.95 -3.89 7.18
CA VAL A 171 1.63 -4.27 6.65
C VAL A 171 0.86 -3.01 6.30
N TRP A 172 0.30 -2.97 5.09
CA TRP A 172 -0.58 -1.91 4.62
C TRP A 172 -2.01 -2.11 5.13
N TYR A 173 -2.67 -1.02 5.51
CA TYR A 173 -4.06 -0.98 5.96
C TYR A 173 -4.83 0.10 5.20
N ASP A 174 -6.01 -0.26 4.70
CA ASP A 174 -6.94 0.68 4.07
C ASP A 174 -7.63 1.57 5.09
N HIS A 175 -7.76 2.85 4.76
CA HIS A 175 -8.58 3.80 5.49
C HIS A 175 -9.38 4.66 4.52
N LYS A 176 -10.61 4.98 4.90
CA LYS A 176 -11.37 6.09 4.31
C LYS A 176 -11.05 7.37 5.05
N VAL A 177 -10.71 8.41 4.28
CA VAL A 177 -10.44 9.75 4.81
C VAL A 177 -11.18 10.81 4.01
N SER A 178 -11.42 11.97 4.63
CA SER A 178 -11.98 13.14 3.94
C SER A 178 -11.39 14.43 4.49
N VAL A 179 -11.35 15.45 3.62
CA VAL A 179 -10.93 16.81 3.97
C VAL A 179 -12.15 17.72 3.89
N THR A 180 -12.48 18.36 5.00
CA THR A 180 -13.72 19.15 5.12
C THR A 180 -13.45 20.50 5.77
N ASN A 181 -14.45 21.39 5.70
CA ASN A 181 -14.49 22.63 6.48
C ASN A 181 -13.23 23.53 6.33
N PRO A 182 -12.89 23.97 5.10
CA PRO A 182 -11.78 24.88 4.90
C PRO A 182 -12.05 26.25 5.53
N VAL A 183 -11.15 26.69 6.40
CA VAL A 183 -11.14 28.01 7.04
C VAL A 183 -9.82 28.69 6.70
N VAL A 184 -9.87 29.91 6.17
CA VAL A 184 -8.64 30.67 5.82
C VAL A 184 -7.77 30.81 7.06
N GLU A 185 -6.47 30.46 6.95
CA GLU A 185 -5.51 30.78 8.00
C GLU A 185 -5.20 32.29 7.96
N GLU A 186 -5.39 32.99 9.09
CA GLU A 186 -5.12 34.43 9.23
C GLU A 186 -3.63 34.77 9.48
#